data_AF-A0A0P7N3D8-F1
#
_entry.id   AF-A0A0P7N3D8-F1
#
_cell.length_a   1.000
_cell.length_b   1.000
_cell.length_c   1.000
_cell.angle_alpha   90.00
_cell.angle_beta   90.00
_cell.angle_gamma   90.00
#
_symmetry.space_group_name_H-M   'P 1'
#
loop_
_entity.id
_entity.type
_entity.pdbx_description
1 polymer ?
#
loop_
_entity_poly.entity_id
_entity_poly.type
_entity_poly.pdbx_seq_one_letter_code
_entity_poly.pdbx_strand_id
1 'polypeptide(L)' 'MKNFIFSFLSIVISFTAGMLIINNNIDIISSVFLLLILIGAIIILIIVLYCNYKIKPKK' A
#
# COMPACT_ATOMS: atom_id res chain seq x y z
N MET A 1 14.59 -5.36 8.65
CA MET A 1 13.96 -4.24 7.92
C MET A 1 12.87 -4.67 6.93
N LYS A 2 13.05 -5.71 6.10
CA LYS A 2 12.04 -6.10 5.10
C LYS A 2 10.66 -6.43 5.69
N ASN A 3 10.59 -7.20 6.79
CA ASN A 3 9.31 -7.49 7.47
C ASN A 3 8.64 -6.24 8.06
N PHE A 4 9.45 -5.27 8.50
CA PHE A 4 8.94 -3.99 8.99
C PHE A 4 8.29 -3.19 7.85
N ILE A 5 8.93 -3.15 6.67
CA ILE A 5 8.38 -2.49 5.47
C ILE A 5 7.06 -3.13 5.06
N PHE A 6 6.97 -4.47 5.05
CA PHE A 6 5.72 -5.18 4.73
C PHE A 6 4.61 -4.91 5.75
N SER A 7 4.92 -4.95 7.05
CA SER A 7 3.95 -4.66 8.10
C SER A 7 3.47 -3.21 8.04
N PHE A 8 4.38 -2.27 7.80
CA PHE A 8 4.06 -0.86 7.61
C PHE A 8 3.17 -0.63 6.39
N LEU A 9 3.53 -1.20 5.22
CA LEU A 9 2.69 -1.10 4.02
C LEU A 9 1.30 -1.69 4.24
N SER A 10 1.21 -2.84 4.92
CA SER A 10 -0.08 -3.47 5.22
C SER A 10 -0.96 -2.55 6.07
N ILE A 11 -0.41 -1.93 7.11
CA ILE A 11 -1.15 -0.99 7.96
C ILE A 11 -1.62 0.22 7.16
N VAL A 12 -0.72 0.81 6.36
CA VAL A 12 -1.04 1.98 5.53
C VAL A 12 -2.15 1.68 4.53
N ILE A 13 -2.09 0.53 3.85
CA ILE A 13 -3.12 0.09 2.88
C ILE A 13 -4.45 -0.16 3.59
N SER A 14 -4.46 -0.89 4.70
CA SER A 14 -5.70 -1.17 5.44
C SER A 14 -6.32 0.10 6.01
N PHE A 15 -5.52 1.05 6.48
CA PHE A 15 -6.01 2.31 7.04
C PHE A 15 -6.56 3.25 5.97
N THR A 16 -5.87 3.39 4.83
CA THR A 16 -6.35 4.21 3.70
C THR A 16 -7.60 3.62 3.06
N ALA A 17 -7.66 2.29 2.87
CA ALA A 17 -8.87 1.63 2.40
C ALA A 17 -10.03 1.76 3.40
N GLY A 18 -9.77 1.58 4.70
CA GLY A 18 -10.77 1.75 5.75
C GLY A 18 -11.33 3.18 5.81
N MET A 19 -10.48 4.20 5.68
CA MET A 19 -10.89 5.61 5.60
C MET A 19 -11.80 5.86 4.39
N LEU A 20 -11.45 5.33 3.21
CA LEU A 20 -12.25 5.47 1.99
C LEU A 20 -13.61 4.77 2.09
N ILE A 21 -13.69 3.63 2.78
CA ILE A 21 -14.93 2.85 2.90
C ILE A 21 -15.85 3.42 3.99
N ILE A 22 -15.29 3.73 5.17
CA ILE A 22 -16.09 4.14 6.34
C ILE A 22 -16.55 5.58 6.19
N ASN A 23 -15.71 6.44 5.63
CA ASN A 23 -15.97 7.87 5.60
C ASN A 23 -16.42 8.28 4.18
N ASN A 24 -17.66 7.91 3.84
CA ASN A 24 -18.28 8.21 2.55
C ASN A 24 -18.53 9.71 2.32
N ASN A 25 -18.40 10.53 3.36
CA ASN A 25 -18.56 11.99 3.29
C ASN A 25 -17.22 12.74 3.23
N ILE A 26 -16.13 12.04 2.89
CA ILE A 26 -14.82 12.65 2.63
C ILE A 26 -14.94 13.60 1.44
N ASP A 27 -14.38 14.80 1.58
CA ASP A 27 -14.21 15.73 0.46
C ASP A 27 -13.53 15.05 -0.73
N ILE A 28 -14.05 15.30 -1.94
CA ILE A 28 -13.57 14.70 -3.18
C ILE A 28 -12.05 14.82 -3.32
N ILE A 29 -11.47 15.95 -2.89
CA ILE A 29 -10.03 16.20 -2.90
C ILE A 29 -9.28 15.20 -2.01
N SER A 30 -9.74 15.02 -0.77
CA SER A 30 -9.14 14.08 0.20
C SER A 30 -9.32 12.63 -0.24
N SER A 31 -10.45 12.30 -0.88
CA SER A 31 -10.70 10.97 -1.45
C SER A 31 -9.71 10.65 -2.56
N VAL A 32 -9.52 11.58 -3.50
CA VAL A 32 -8.52 11.44 -4.59
C VAL A 32 -7.10 11.32 -4.03
N PHE A 33 -6.77 12.10 -2.99
CA PHE A 33 -5.45 12.05 -2.37
C PHE A 33 -5.19 10.69 -1.67
N LEU A 34 -6.19 10.16 -0.95
CA LEU A 34 -6.15 8.84 -0.33
C LEU A 34 -6.00 7.73 -1.39
N LEU A 35 -6.70 7.85 -2.51
CA LEU A 35 -6.61 6.93 -3.64
C LEU A 35 -5.20 6.94 -4.26
N LEU A 36 -4.59 8.13 -4.40
CA LEU A 36 -3.23 8.28 -4.90
C LEU A 36 -2.21 7.60 -3.97
N ILE A 37 -2.36 7.77 -2.65
CA ILE A 37 -1.53 7.11 -1.64
C ILE A 37 -1.69 5.59 -1.71
N LEU A 38 -2.93 5.10 -1.87
CA LEU A 38 -3.23 3.68 -1.98
C LEU A 38 -2.54 3.05 -3.21
N ILE A 39 -2.63 3.70 -4.37
CA ILE A 39 -1.96 3.26 -5.61
C ILE A 39 -0.44 3.24 -5.42
N GLY A 40 0.13 4.29 -4.83
CA GLY A 40 1.57 4.36 -4.53
C GLY A 40 2.04 3.22 -3.61
N ALA A 41 1.27 2.94 -2.56
CA ALA A 41 1.57 1.84 -1.64
C ALA A 41 1.55 0.47 -2.33
N ILE A 42 0.59 0.22 -3.22
CA ILE A 42 0.50 -1.03 -4.00
C ILE A 42 1.71 -1.17 -4.94
N ILE A 43 2.10 -0.10 -5.64
CA ILE A 43 3.28 -0.13 -6.53
C ILE A 43 4.54 -0.47 -5.74
N ILE A 44 4.74 0.16 -4.58
CA ILE A 44 5.87 -0.14 -3.70
C ILE A 44 5.82 -1.59 -3.24
N LEU A 45 4.64 -2.12 -2.89
CA LEU A 45 4.47 -3.53 -2.51
C LEU A 45 4.93 -4.46 -3.63
N ILE A 46 4.49 -4.20 -4.87
CA ILE A 46 4.85 -4.98 -6.06
C ILE A 46 6.36 -4.93 -6.30
N ILE A 47 6.98 -3.74 -6.21
CA ILE A 47 8.42 -3.58 -6.38
C ILE A 47 9.19 -4.33 -5.29
N VAL A 48 8.76 -4.21 -4.03
CA VAL A 48 9.41 -4.90 -2.90
C VAL A 48 9.26 -6.41 -3.04
N LEU A 49 8.09 -6.91 -3.45
CA LEU A 49 7.88 -8.33 -3.77
C LEU A 49 8.79 -8.75 -4.93
N TYR A 50 8.80 -8.00 -6.02
CA TYR A 50 9.62 -8.29 -7.19
C TYR A 50 11.11 -8.36 -6.84
N CYS A 51 11.64 -7.37 -6.12
CA CYS A 51 13.03 -7.37 -5.65
C CYS A 51 13.31 -8.54 -4.69
N ASN A 52 12.37 -8.90 -3.81
CA ASN A 52 12.56 -10.02 -2.89
C ASN A 52 12.50 -11.40 -3.57
N TYR A 53 11.65 -11.56 -4.59
CA TYR A 53 11.48 -12.83 -5.30
C TYR A 53 12.49 -13.00 -6.45
N LYS A 54 12.87 -11.95 -7.16
CA LYS A 54 13.84 -12.02 -8.27
C LYS A 54 15.28 -12.28 -7.79
N ILE A 55 15.61 -11.91 -6.55
CA ILE A 55 16.95 -12.15 -5.95
C ILE A 55 17.13 -13.60 -5.46
N LYS A 56 16.07 -14.44 -5.49
CA LYS A 56 16.18 -15.88 -5.27
C LYS A 56 15.61 -16.65 -6.45
N PRO A 57 16.39 -16.88 -7.52
CA PRO A 57 16.16 -18.09 -8.30
C PRO A 57 16.34 -19.26 -7.32
N LYS A 58 15.22 -19.85 -6.88
CA LYS A 58 15.24 -21.17 -6.24
C LYS A 58 15.83 -22.14 -7.25
N LYS A 59 17.00 -22.71 -6.93
CA LYS A 59 17.28 -24.10 -7.26
C LYS A 59 16.38 -24.97 -6.40
#